data_AF-A0A348USL3-F1
#
_entry.id   AF-A0A348USL3-F1
#
_cell.length_a   1.000
_cell.length_b   1.000
_cell.length_c   1.000
_cell.angle_alpha   90.00
_cell.angle_beta   90.00
_cell.angle_gamma   90.00
#
_symmetry.space_group_name_H-M   'P 1'
#
loop_
_entity.id
_entity.type
_entity.pdbx_description
1 polymer ?
#
loop_
_entity_poly.entity_id
_entity_poly.type
_entity_poly.pdbx_seq_one_letter_code
_entity_poly.pdbx_strand_id
1 'polypeptide(L)' 'MTPNELLLYILLIVGLSFVLTMIALIDLLKKDFPTPKEKFVWHLVAIVPVIGWLFYFALGAKKGTRKKFDS' A
#
# COMPACT_ATOMS: atom_id res chain seq x y z
N MET A 1 14.83 11.71 15.79
CA MET A 1 14.18 10.38 15.75
C MET A 1 15.29 9.36 15.53
N THR A 2 15.46 8.39 16.42
CA THR A 2 16.51 7.37 16.25
C THR A 2 16.13 6.41 15.11
N PRO A 3 17.07 5.66 14.53
CA PRO A 3 16.76 4.69 13.48
C PRO A 3 15.68 3.66 13.88
N ASN A 4 15.68 3.25 15.16
CA ASN A 4 14.70 2.30 15.70
C ASN A 4 13.29 2.90 15.77
N GLU A 5 13.16 4.14 16.24
CA GLU A 5 11.87 4.85 16.27
C GLU A 5 11.33 5.06 14.86
N LEU A 6 12.19 5.43 13.90
CA LEU A 6 11.80 5.57 12.50
C LEU A 6 11.29 4.25 11.92
N LEU A 7 11.99 3.15 12.17
CA LEU A 7 11.60 1.82 11.72
C LEU A 7 10.28 1.38 12.34
N LEU A 8 10.07 1.65 13.63
CA LEU A 8 8.80 1.38 14.31
C LEU A 8 7.64 2.15 13.66
N TYR A 9 7.80 3.45 13.40
CA TYR A 9 6.74 4.24 12.76
C TYR A 9 6.44 3.77 11.34
N ILE A 10 7.46 3.41 10.55
CA ILE A 10 7.25 2.84 9.21
C ILE A 10 6.44 1.53 9.31
N LEU A 11 6.82 0.62 10.21
CA LEU A 11 6.10 -0.64 10.39
C LEU A 11 4.66 -0.42 10.84
N LEU A 12 4.40 0.53 11.74
CA LEU A 12 3.04 0.87 12.18
C LEU A 12 2.18 1.41 11.03
N ILE A 13 2.70 2.35 10.25
CA ILE A 13 1.97 2.96 9.13
C ILE A 13 1.69 1.91 8.04
N VAL A 14 2.71 1.14 7.66
CA VAL A 14 2.57 0.09 6.64
C VAL A 14 1.64 -1.02 7.11
N GLY A 15 1.78 -1.46 8.35
CA GLY A 15 0.91 -2.48 8.96
C GLY A 15 -0.56 -2.04 9.01
N LEU A 16 -0.82 -0.81 9.49
CA LEU A 16 -2.17 -0.25 9.53
C LEU A 16 -2.78 -0.12 8.13
N SER A 17 -2.01 0.40 7.17
CA SER A 17 -2.45 0.52 5.77
C SER A 17 -2.78 -0.85 5.15
N PHE A 18 -1.96 -1.86 5.44
CA PHE A 18 -2.21 -3.23 4.98
C PHE A 18 -3.50 -3.81 5.57
N VAL A 19 -3.72 -3.67 6.88
CA VAL A 19 -4.96 -4.14 7.54
C VAL A 19 -6.19 -3.48 6.93
N LEU A 20 -6.18 -2.16 6.74
CA LEU A 20 -7.30 -1.44 6.13
C LEU A 20 -7.54 -1.88 4.68
N THR A 21 -6.48 -2.14 3.92
CA THR A 21 -6.59 -2.67 2.54
C THR A 21 -7.23 -4.05 2.53
N MET A 22 -6.85 -4.94 3.46
CA MET A 22 -7.45 -6.27 3.57
C MET A 22 -8.94 -6.20 3.96
N ILE A 23 -9.30 -5.32 4.90
CA ILE A 23 -10.70 -5.10 5.27
C ILE A 23 -11.51 -4.60 4.07
N ALA A 24 -10.97 -3.64 3.31
CA ALA A 24 -11.63 -3.11 2.12
C ALA A 24 -11.82 -4.18 1.03
N LEU A 25 -10.83 -5.03 0.80
CA LEU A 25 -10.94 -6.15 -0.14
C LEU A 25 -12.00 -7.17 0.32
N ILE A 26 -12.02 -7.51 1.61
CA ILE A 26 -13.03 -8.42 2.16
C ILE A 26 -14.44 -7.84 1.99
N ASP A 27 -14.63 -6.55 2.30
CA ASP A 27 -15.91 -5.86 2.08
C ASP A 27 -16.32 -5.89 0.61
N LEU A 28 -15.40 -5.51 -0.29
CA LEU A 28 -15.62 -5.50 -1.73
C LEU A 28 -16.02 -6.87 -2.30
N LEU A 29 -15.39 -7.95 -1.81
CA LEU A 29 -15.68 -9.31 -2.24
C LEU A 29 -17.04 -9.81 -1.71
N LYS A 30 -17.38 -9.45 -0.48
CA LYS A 30 -18.64 -9.84 0.17
C LYS A 30 -19.84 -9.02 -0.30
N LYS A 31 -19.61 -7.85 -0.89
CA LYS A 31 -20.66 -6.92 -1.28
C LYS A 31 -21.13 -7.14 -2.70
N ASP A 32 -22.45 -7.14 -2.85
CA ASP A 32 -23.11 -7.01 -4.14
C ASP A 32 -23.34 -5.54 -4.47
N PHE A 33 -23.08 -5.18 -5.72
CA PHE A 33 -23.26 -3.82 -6.21
C PHE A 33 -24.42 -3.80 -7.21
N PRO A 34 -25.18 -2.70 -7.27
CA PRO A 34 -26.30 -2.53 -8.21
C PRO A 34 -25.92 -2.80 -9.67
N THR A 35 -24.70 -2.43 -10.07
CA THR A 35 -24.21 -2.69 -11.43
C THR A 35 -22.81 -3.29 -11.44
N PRO A 36 -22.46 -4.11 -12.46
CA PRO A 36 -21.08 -4.60 -12.63
C PRO A 36 -20.05 -3.49 -12.77
N LYS A 37 -20.44 -2.35 -13.39
CA LYS A 37 -19.58 -1.19 -13.57
C LYS A 37 -19.18 -0.58 -12.23
N GLU A 38 -20.13 -0.40 -11.32
CA GLU A 38 -19.84 0.10 -9.96
C GLU A 38 -18.89 -0.83 -9.22
N LYS A 39 -19.14 -2.14 -9.26
CA LYS A 39 -18.23 -3.13 -8.64
C LYS A 39 -16.81 -3.00 -9.20
N PHE A 40 -16.67 -2.89 -10.52
CA PHE A 40 -15.37 -2.78 -11.19
C PHE A 40 -14.58 -1.54 -10.77
N VAL A 41 -15.23 -0.38 -10.66
CA VAL A 41 -14.58 0.86 -10.19
C VAL A 41 -13.97 0.66 -8.81
N TRP A 42 -14.68 0.02 -7.89
CA TRP A 42 -14.15 -0.23 -6.55
C TRP A 42 -13.01 -1.26 -6.52
N HIS A 43 -12.97 -2.23 -7.45
CA HIS A 43 -11.81 -3.11 -7.62
C HIS A 43 -10.56 -2.34 -8.04
N LEU A 44 -10.69 -1.37 -8.95
CA LEU A 44 -9.59 -0.51 -9.35
C LEU A 44 -9.09 0.38 -8.21
N VAL A 45 -9.99 0.84 -7.33
CA VAL A 45 -9.58 1.61 -6.14
C VAL A 45 -8.85 0.72 -5.14
N ALA A 46 -9.35 -0.49 -4.87
CA ALA A 46 -8.77 -1.40 -3.88
C ALA A 46 -7.38 -1.93 -4.27
N ILE A 47 -7.01 -1.91 -5.56
CA ILE A 47 -5.68 -2.37 -6.02
C ILE A 47 -4.60 -1.28 -5.94
N VAL A 48 -4.96 0.01 -5.80
CA VAL A 48 -4.01 1.14 -5.75
C VAL A 48 -2.89 0.95 -4.71
N PRO A 49 -3.17 0.51 -3.46
CA PRO A 49 -2.12 0.29 -2.45
C PRO A 49 -1.07 -0.75 -2.88
N VAL A 50 -1.44 -1.69 -3.75
CA VAL A 50 -0.54 -2.72 -4.28
C VAL A 50 0.27 -2.18 -5.46
N ILE A 51 -0.34 -1.38 -6.32
CA ILE A 51 0.31 -0.85 -7.52
C ILE A 51 1.47 0.10 -7.17
N GLY A 52 1.32 0.93 -6.14
CA GLY A 52 2.32 1.95 -5.81
C GLY A 52 3.72 1.40 -5.55
N TRP A 53 3.83 0.36 -4.71
CA TRP A 53 5.13 -0.24 -4.39
C TRP A 53 5.70 -1.04 -5.58
N LEU A 54 4.83 -1.67 -6.39
CA LEU A 54 5.24 -2.37 -7.61
C LEU A 54 5.91 -1.41 -8.60
N PHE A 55 5.30 -0.25 -8.85
CA PHE A 55 5.88 0.78 -9.72
C PHE A 55 7.22 1.28 -9.19
N TYR A 56 7.34 1.50 -7.88
CA TYR A 56 8.60 1.91 -7.28
C TYR A 56 9.70 0.87 -7.47
N PHE A 57 9.45 -0.42 -7.22
CA PHE A 57 10.48 -1.44 -7.43
C PHE A 57 10.79 -1.69 -8.91
N ALA A 58 9.80 -1.60 -9.80
CA ALA A 58 10.00 -1.79 -11.22
C ALA A 58 10.85 -0.67 -11.84
N LEU A 59 10.58 0.60 -11.47
CA LEU A 59 11.14 1.77 -12.17
C LEU A 59 12.07 2.62 -11.30
N GLY A 60 11.74 2.79 -10.02
CA GLY A 60 12.40 3.74 -9.10
C GLY A 60 13.59 3.15 -8.36
N ALA A 61 13.54 1.88 -7.98
CA ALA A 61 14.55 1.26 -7.12
C ALA A 61 15.97 1.28 -7.73
N LYS A 62 16.07 1.23 -9.06
CA LYS A 62 17.36 1.29 -9.78
C LYS A 62 17.89 2.71 -9.97
N LYS A 63 17.10 3.75 -9.67
CA LYS A 63 17.45 5.16 -9.92
C LYS A 63 18.03 5.88 -8.69
N GLY A 64 18.00 5.26 -7.52
CA GLY A 64 18.46 5.88 -6.27
C GLY A 64 19.92 5.54 -5.90
N THR A 65 20.65 6.51 -5.34
CA THR A 65 21.95 6.29 -4.69
C THR A 65 21.77 6.16 -3.18
N ARG A 66 22.52 5.25 -2.53
CA ARG A 66 22.43 5.05 -1.07
C ARG A 66 22.96 6.28 -0.33
N LYS A 67 22.14 6.87 0.55
CA LYS A 67 22.58 7.86 1.53
C LYS A 67 23.12 7.12 2.76
N LYS A 68 24.29 7.49 3.26
CA LYS A 68 24.76 7.05 4.57
C LYS A 68 23.92 7.77 5.62
N PHE A 69 23.22 7.00 6.45
CA PHE A 69 22.65 7.52 7.69
C PHE A 69 23.73 7.37 8.75
N ASP A 70 24.29 8.49 9.22
CA ASP A 70 25.16 8.46 10.39
C ASP A 70 24.30 8.02 11.59
N SER A 71 24.78 6.98 12.30
CA SER A 71 24.07 6.31 13.41
C SER A 71 24.31 7.01 14.73
#